data_AF-F0WRF1-F1
#
_entry.id   AF-F0WRF1-F1
#
_cell.length_a   1.000
_cell.length_b   1.000
_cell.length_c   1.000
_cell.angle_alpha   90.00
_cell.angle_beta   90.00
_cell.angle_gamma   90.00
#
_symmetry.space_group_name_H-M   'P 1'
#
loop_
_entity.id
_entity.type
_entity.pdbx_description
1 polymer ?
#
loop_
_entity_poly.entity_id
_entity_poly.type
_entity_poly.pdbx_seq_one_letter_code
_entity_poly.pdbx_strand_id
1 'polypeptide(L)'
;MSSSTDLPEVSDGIASGVHFLMIPEYDSSRLDKEVERRMKILQSGIKMGRVARERRTIALKTPLRKFIVICSDTAELKYVEILKAYIFDELNMRDLEFTDKEQEWCNLKAEANNKALGRRCVKLLDDMEHDQRSQTRRLQKVSG
;
A
#
# COMPACT_ATOMS: atom_id res chain seq x y z
N MET A 1 -8.67 55.62 -17.77
CA MET A 1 -7.63 54.75 -17.19
C MET A 1 -7.88 54.69 -15.69
N SER A 2 -8.75 53.78 -15.26
CA SER A 2 -9.08 53.56 -13.84
C SER A 2 -8.06 52.59 -13.25
N SER A 3 -7.22 53.11 -12.36
CA SER A 3 -6.12 52.41 -11.69
C SER A 3 -6.60 51.20 -10.90
N SER A 4 -5.86 50.11 -11.05
CA SER A 4 -6.16 48.75 -10.60
C SER A 4 -5.69 48.43 -9.17
N THR A 5 -5.91 49.32 -8.19
CA THR A 5 -5.24 49.13 -6.88
C THR A 5 -6.10 49.51 -5.68
N ASP A 6 -7.29 48.92 -5.56
CA ASP A 6 -8.08 48.96 -4.31
C ASP A 6 -8.41 47.53 -3.83
N LEU A 7 -7.40 46.66 -3.77
CA LEU A 7 -7.50 45.39 -3.03
C LEU A 7 -6.86 45.60 -1.65
N PRO A 8 -7.49 45.14 -0.56
CA PRO A 8 -6.95 45.33 0.78
C PRO A 8 -5.58 44.65 0.90
N GLU A 9 -4.65 45.34 1.57
CA GLU A 9 -3.23 44.95 1.76
C GLU A 9 -3.05 43.56 2.40
N VAL A 10 -4.10 43.05 3.05
CA VAL A 10 -4.17 41.74 3.72
C VAL A 10 -4.66 40.60 2.82
N SER A 11 -4.76 40.80 1.50
CA SER A 11 -5.17 39.76 0.56
C SER A 11 -4.01 38.80 0.18
N ASP A 12 -4.36 37.54 -0.05
CA ASP A 12 -3.42 36.49 -0.46
C ASP A 12 -2.68 36.89 -1.75
N GLY A 13 -1.35 36.83 -1.70
CA GLY A 13 -0.47 37.20 -2.82
C GLY A 13 -0.16 38.70 -2.95
N ILE A 14 -0.75 39.55 -2.10
CA ILE A 14 -0.50 41.01 -2.07
C ILE A 14 0.20 41.45 -0.77
N ALA A 15 -0.04 40.76 0.33
CA ALA A 15 0.53 41.14 1.63
C ALA A 15 2.07 41.11 1.67
N SER A 16 2.65 42.09 2.36
CA SER A 16 4.11 42.26 2.54
C SER A 16 4.80 41.12 3.31
N GLY A 17 4.04 40.20 3.91
CA GLY A 17 4.58 39.04 4.61
C GLY A 17 3.51 38.14 5.21
N VAL A 18 3.90 36.88 5.46
CA VAL A 18 2.99 35.84 5.97
C VAL A 18 2.37 36.16 7.34
N HIS A 19 3.01 37.01 8.15
CA HIS A 19 2.51 37.42 9.47
C HIS A 19 1.30 38.35 9.43
N PHE A 20 0.99 38.94 8.27
CA PHE A 20 -0.15 39.84 8.08
C PHE A 20 -1.35 39.15 7.43
N LEU A 21 -1.22 37.88 7.05
CA LEU A 21 -2.31 37.10 6.48
C LEU A 21 -3.12 36.45 7.59
N MET A 22 -4.44 36.49 7.43
CA MET A 22 -5.34 35.73 8.28
C MET A 22 -5.17 34.24 8.02
N ILE A 23 -5.34 33.43 9.07
CA ILE A 23 -5.38 31.97 8.90
C ILE A 23 -6.60 31.65 8.01
N PRO A 24 -6.42 30.87 6.93
CA PRO A 24 -7.52 30.51 6.05
C PRO A 24 -8.57 29.71 6.81
N GLU A 25 -9.83 30.04 6.59
CA GLU A 25 -10.95 29.28 7.13
C GLU A 25 -11.11 27.95 6.39
N TYR A 26 -11.73 26.98 7.07
CA TYR A 26 -11.99 25.68 6.49
C TYR A 26 -12.93 25.78 5.29
N ASP A 27 -12.44 25.35 4.13
CA ASP A 27 -13.19 25.32 2.87
C ASP A 27 -13.52 23.88 2.48
N SER A 28 -14.75 23.46 2.79
CA SER A 28 -15.24 22.12 2.47
C SER A 28 -15.31 21.82 0.96
N SER A 29 -15.32 22.84 0.09
CA SER A 29 -15.39 22.64 -1.37
C SER A 29 -14.09 22.06 -1.95
N ARG A 30 -12.98 22.18 -1.20
CA ARG A 30 -11.66 21.65 -1.59
C ARG A 30 -11.45 20.19 -1.21
N LEU A 31 -12.39 19.58 -0.47
CA LEU A 31 -12.29 18.18 -0.11
C LEU A 31 -12.57 17.29 -1.32
N ASP A 32 -11.53 16.59 -1.76
CA ASP A 32 -11.63 15.58 -2.81
C ASP A 32 -11.32 14.19 -2.24
N LYS A 33 -12.38 13.41 -2.01
CA LYS A 33 -12.28 12.02 -1.48
C LYS A 33 -11.48 11.10 -2.40
N GLU A 34 -11.49 11.37 -3.69
CA GLU A 34 -10.79 10.56 -4.67
C GLU A 34 -9.27 10.80 -4.55
N VAL A 35 -8.85 12.06 -4.43
CA VAL A 35 -7.45 12.40 -4.12
C VAL A 35 -7.00 11.82 -2.78
N GLU A 36 -7.83 11.89 -1.73
CA GLU A 36 -7.52 11.26 -0.44
C GLU A 36 -7.31 9.75 -0.56
N ARG A 37 -8.18 9.06 -1.32
CA ARG A 37 -8.06 7.61 -1.56
C ARG A 37 -6.75 7.29 -2.28
N ARG A 38 -6.43 8.01 -3.36
CA ARG A 38 -5.18 7.86 -4.10
C ARG A 38 -3.95 8.03 -3.22
N MET A 39 -3.95 9.07 -2.38
CA MET A 39 -2.84 9.33 -1.46
C MET A 39 -2.68 8.22 -0.41
N LYS A 40 -3.78 7.70 0.13
CA LYS A 40 -3.75 6.57 1.08
C LYS A 40 -3.15 5.31 0.46
N ILE A 41 -3.48 5.01 -0.80
CA ILE A 41 -2.93 3.86 -1.53
C ILE A 41 -1.43 4.05 -1.74
N LEU A 42 -1.00 5.22 -2.22
CA LEU A 42 0.43 5.53 -2.41
C LEU A 42 1.23 5.38 -1.12
N GLN A 43 0.75 5.97 -0.02
CA GLN A 43 1.40 5.87 1.28
C GLN A 43 1.48 4.42 1.76
N SER A 44 0.43 3.63 1.55
CA SER A 44 0.40 2.22 1.91
C SER A 44 1.43 1.42 1.10
N GLY A 45 1.50 1.64 -0.22
CA GLY A 45 2.49 1.02 -1.10
C GLY A 45 3.94 1.31 -0.67
N ILE A 46 4.26 2.59 -0.41
CA ILE A 46 5.58 3.02 0.07
C ILE A 46 5.91 2.37 1.41
N LYS A 47 4.98 2.38 2.38
CA LYS A 47 5.19 1.77 3.70
C LYS A 47 5.50 0.28 3.57
N MET A 48 4.70 -0.44 2.78
CA MET A 48 4.93 -1.87 2.53
C MET A 48 6.28 -2.12 1.85
N GLY A 49 6.65 -1.29 0.87
CA GLY A 49 7.95 -1.36 0.20
C GLY A 49 9.12 -1.15 1.15
N ARG A 50 9.05 -0.14 2.03
CA ARG A 50 10.08 0.11 3.06
C ARG A 50 10.23 -1.07 4.01
N VAL A 51 9.13 -1.62 4.51
CA VAL A 51 9.13 -2.82 5.37
C VAL A 51 9.73 -4.03 4.64
N ALA A 52 9.39 -4.22 3.36
CA ALA A 52 9.96 -5.31 2.56
C ALA A 52 11.47 -5.18 2.37
N ARG A 53 12.00 -3.96 2.20
CA ARG A 53 13.45 -3.70 2.14
C ARG A 53 14.14 -3.99 3.45
N GLU A 54 13.55 -3.54 4.56
CA GLU A 54 14.08 -3.75 5.90
C GLU A 54 14.18 -5.24 6.22
N ARG A 55 13.12 -6.01 5.94
CA ARG A 55 13.10 -7.47 6.12
C ARG A 55 14.17 -8.21 5.33
N ARG A 56 14.58 -7.67 4.18
CA ARG A 56 15.65 -8.22 3.33
C ARG A 56 17.00 -7.52 3.53
N THR A 57 17.07 -6.55 4.44
CA THR A 57 18.26 -5.76 4.76
C THR A 57 18.89 -5.07 3.54
N ILE A 58 18.06 -4.58 2.61
CA ILE A 58 18.50 -3.90 1.39
C ILE A 58 18.65 -2.40 1.67
N ALA A 59 19.89 -1.90 1.63
CA ALA A 59 20.18 -0.48 1.84
C ALA A 59 19.56 0.43 0.75
N LEU A 60 19.18 1.67 1.12
CA LEU A 60 18.52 2.65 0.23
C LEU A 60 19.30 2.92 -1.06
N LYS A 61 20.64 2.99 -0.97
CA LYS A 61 21.56 3.20 -2.10
C LYS A 61 21.54 2.09 -3.15
N THR A 62 21.09 0.89 -2.78
CA THR A 62 21.04 -0.26 -3.69
C THR A 62 19.66 -0.29 -4.34
N PRO A 63 19.57 -0.12 -5.68
CA PRO A 63 18.29 -0.05 -6.34
C PRO A 63 17.60 -1.42 -6.36
N LEU A 64 16.31 -1.46 -6.05
CA LEU A 64 15.50 -2.67 -6.15
C LEU A 64 15.33 -3.05 -7.62
N ARG A 65 15.58 -4.32 -7.96
CA ARG A 65 15.44 -4.79 -9.35
C ARG A 65 14.00 -4.73 -9.83
N LYS A 66 13.07 -5.19 -8.98
CA LYS A 66 11.65 -5.27 -9.30
C LYS A 66 10.82 -5.20 -8.02
N PHE A 67 9.77 -4.39 -8.02
CA PHE A 67 8.74 -4.37 -7.00
C PHE A 67 7.42 -4.81 -7.64
N ILE A 68 6.69 -5.70 -6.97
CA ILE A 68 5.44 -6.25 -7.49
C ILE A 68 4.34 -5.89 -6.50
N VAL A 69 3.37 -5.12 -6.97
CA VAL A 69 2.20 -4.73 -6.17
C VAL A 69 1.03 -5.58 -6.59
N ILE A 70 0.49 -6.31 -5.63
CA ILE A 70 -0.66 -7.19 -5.83
C ILE A 70 -1.89 -6.44 -5.34
N CYS A 71 -2.86 -6.24 -6.21
CA CYS A 71 -4.11 -5.57 -5.86
C CYS A 71 -5.26 -6.19 -6.67
N SER A 72 -6.33 -6.60 -5.99
CA SER A 72 -7.53 -7.17 -6.61
C SER A 72 -8.50 -6.10 -7.13
N ASP A 73 -8.40 -4.85 -6.68
CA ASP A 73 -9.24 -3.75 -7.17
C ASP A 73 -8.61 -3.07 -8.40
N THR A 74 -9.22 -3.30 -9.56
CA THR A 74 -8.80 -2.70 -10.84
C THR A 74 -8.86 -1.18 -10.86
N ALA A 75 -9.70 -0.54 -10.04
CA ALA A 75 -9.75 0.92 -9.94
C ALA A 75 -8.52 1.46 -9.20
N GLU A 76 -8.11 0.78 -8.13
CA GLU A 76 -6.91 1.15 -7.37
C GLU A 76 -5.64 0.96 -8.19
N LEU A 77 -5.57 -0.11 -8.99
CA LEU A 77 -4.44 -0.35 -9.90
C LEU A 77 -4.15 0.83 -10.82
N LYS A 78 -5.18 1.45 -11.40
CA LYS A 78 -5.02 2.64 -12.26
C LYS A 78 -4.41 3.81 -11.49
N TYR A 79 -4.75 3.98 -10.22
CA TYR A 79 -4.20 5.04 -9.39
C TYR A 79 -2.74 4.80 -9.04
N VAL A 80 -2.37 3.57 -8.72
CA VAL A 80 -0.97 3.25 -8.44
C VAL A 80 -0.11 3.40 -9.69
N GLU A 81 -0.67 3.14 -10.87
CA GLU A 81 0.00 3.36 -12.14
C GLU A 81 0.30 4.84 -12.41
N ILE A 82 -0.66 5.74 -12.15
CA ILE A 82 -0.44 7.20 -12.25
C ILE A 82 0.63 7.67 -11.24
N LEU A 83 0.64 7.09 -10.04
CA LEU A 83 1.54 7.47 -8.96
C LEU A 83 2.87 6.69 -8.93
N LYS A 84 3.11 5.86 -9.96
CA LYS A 84 4.28 4.99 -10.10
C LYS A 84 5.59 5.75 -9.93
N ALA A 85 5.70 6.96 -10.50
CA ALA A 85 6.90 7.79 -10.41
C ALA A 85 7.29 8.11 -8.95
N TYR A 86 6.32 8.44 -8.09
CA TYR A 86 6.59 8.71 -6.68
C TYR A 86 7.11 7.47 -5.94
N ILE A 87 6.59 6.29 -6.27
CA ILE A 87 7.06 5.04 -5.68
C ILE A 87 8.50 4.75 -6.14
N PHE A 88 8.84 5.07 -7.40
CA PHE A 88 10.17 4.87 -7.97
C PHE A 88 11.23 5.64 -7.20
N ASP A 89 10.98 6.93 -7.01
CA ASP A 89 11.90 7.83 -6.33
C ASP A 89 12.06 7.43 -4.86
N GLU A 90 10.95 7.11 -4.20
CA GLU A 90 10.93 6.82 -2.77
C GLU A 90 11.60 5.48 -2.42
N LEU A 91 11.42 4.45 -3.23
CA LEU A 91 11.98 3.12 -2.98
C LEU A 91 13.29 2.87 -3.70
N ASN A 92 13.76 3.78 -4.57
CA ASN A 92 14.92 3.59 -5.45
C ASN A 92 14.83 2.23 -6.16
N MET A 93 13.92 2.09 -7.11
CA MET A 93 13.70 0.83 -7.86
C MET A 93 13.93 1.01 -9.36
N ARG A 94 14.13 -0.10 -10.08
CA ARG A 94 14.31 -0.12 -11.53
C ARG A 94 13.06 -0.51 -12.29
N ASP A 95 12.21 -1.32 -11.66
CA ASP A 95 10.98 -1.80 -12.27
C ASP A 95 9.87 -1.95 -11.24
N LEU A 96 8.65 -1.68 -11.68
CA LEU A 96 7.42 -1.80 -10.90
C LEU A 96 6.35 -2.44 -11.78
N GLU A 97 5.87 -3.60 -11.33
CA GLU A 97 4.81 -4.37 -11.95
C GLU A 97 3.59 -4.44 -11.04
N PHE A 98 2.43 -4.42 -11.67
CA PHE A 98 1.14 -4.57 -11.00
C PHE A 98 0.48 -5.87 -11.44
N THR A 99 -0.07 -6.62 -10.50
CA THR A 99 -0.78 -7.85 -10.79
C THR A 99 -2.00 -8.01 -9.89
N ASP A 100 -3.04 -8.63 -10.41
CA ASP A 100 -4.23 -9.06 -9.67
C ASP A 100 -4.16 -10.53 -9.24
N LYS A 101 -3.11 -11.25 -9.67
CA LYS A 101 -2.94 -12.67 -9.45
C LYS A 101 -2.29 -12.97 -8.11
N GLU A 102 -3.08 -12.87 -7.06
CA GLU A 102 -2.63 -13.15 -5.70
C GLU A 102 -2.07 -14.57 -5.53
N GLN A 103 -2.64 -15.56 -6.22
CA GLN A 103 -2.25 -16.98 -6.11
C GLN A 103 -0.83 -17.28 -6.58
N GLU A 104 -0.26 -16.45 -7.45
CA GLU A 104 1.12 -16.65 -7.96
C GLU A 104 2.18 -16.23 -6.92
N TRP A 105 1.80 -15.37 -5.96
CA TRP A 105 2.75 -14.71 -5.05
C TRP A 105 2.44 -14.91 -3.57
N CYS A 106 1.21 -15.26 -3.21
CA CYS A 106 0.76 -15.48 -1.84
C CYS A 106 0.41 -16.94 -1.59
N ASN A 107 1.09 -17.56 -0.61
CA ASN A 107 0.71 -18.87 -0.09
C ASN A 107 -0.26 -18.69 1.10
N LEU A 108 -1.55 -18.94 0.86
CA LEU A 108 -2.55 -18.98 1.92
C LEU A 108 -2.41 -20.28 2.72
N LYS A 109 -2.07 -20.15 4.00
CA LYS A 109 -2.06 -21.26 4.95
C LYS A 109 -3.18 -21.05 5.96
N ALA A 110 -4.13 -21.98 6.00
CA ALA A 110 -5.13 -22.02 7.07
C ALA A 110 -4.55 -22.81 8.25
N GLU A 111 -4.27 -22.12 9.35
CA GLU A 111 -3.86 -22.77 10.60
C GLU A 111 -5.07 -22.94 11.52
N ALA A 112 -5.32 -24.18 11.92
CA ALA A 112 -6.39 -24.52 12.85
C ALA A 112 -6.01 -24.06 14.26
N ASN A 113 -6.96 -23.44 14.99
CA ASN A 113 -6.75 -23.08 16.40
C ASN A 113 -6.86 -24.35 17.27
N ASN A 114 -5.76 -25.10 17.34
CA ASN A 114 -5.70 -26.41 18.00
C ASN A 114 -6.10 -26.35 19.49
N LYS A 115 -5.90 -25.21 20.16
CA LYS A 115 -6.30 -25.03 21.58
C LYS A 115 -7.81 -24.90 21.77
N ALA A 116 -8.50 -24.30 20.80
CA ALA A 116 -9.95 -24.20 20.79
C ALA A 116 -10.61 -25.50 20.31
N LEU A 117 -10.05 -26.09 19.24
CA LEU A 117 -10.55 -27.33 18.64
C LEU A 117 -10.29 -28.55 19.52
N GLY A 118 -9.16 -28.60 20.24
CA GLY A 118 -8.78 -29.72 21.12
C GLY A 118 -9.72 -29.94 22.30
N ARG A 119 -10.49 -28.92 22.70
CA ARG A 119 -11.48 -29.07 23.78
C ARG A 119 -12.82 -29.65 23.31
N ARG A 120 -13.13 -29.56 22.01
CA ARG A 120 -14.43 -29.97 21.46
C ARG A 120 -14.33 -31.18 20.54
N CYS A 121 -13.21 -31.38 19.85
CA CYS A 121 -13.08 -32.32 18.74
C CYS A 121 -11.70 -33.01 18.73
N VAL A 122 -11.32 -33.69 19.81
CA VAL A 122 -10.00 -34.36 19.95
C VAL A 122 -9.73 -35.35 18.82
N LYS A 123 -10.69 -36.24 18.51
CA LYS A 123 -10.51 -37.28 17.48
C LYS A 123 -10.38 -36.72 16.05
N LEU A 124 -11.15 -35.68 15.73
CA LEU A 124 -11.13 -35.06 14.40
C LEU A 124 -9.83 -34.28 14.14
N LEU A 125 -9.17 -33.77 15.18
CA LEU A 125 -7.88 -33.10 15.05
C LEU A 125 -6.76 -34.07 14.66
N ASP A 126 -6.73 -35.26 15.26
CA ASP A 126 -5.74 -36.29 14.93
C ASP A 126 -5.88 -36.73 13.46
N ASP A 127 -7.11 -36.90 12.99
CA ASP A 127 -7.40 -37.25 11.59
C ASP A 127 -7.00 -36.12 10.62
N MET A 128 -7.30 -34.86 10.97
CA MET A 128 -6.91 -33.70 10.16
C MET A 128 -5.40 -33.47 10.12
N GLU A 129 -4.67 -33.69 11.22
CA GLU A 129 -3.21 -33.62 11.23
C GLU A 129 -2.58 -34.72 10.36
N HIS A 130 -3.15 -35.93 10.40
CA HIS A 130 -2.71 -37.03 9.54
C HIS A 130 -2.93 -36.70 8.06
N ASP A 131 -4.08 -36.11 7.72
CA ASP A 131 -4.43 -35.75 6.36
C ASP A 131 -3.63 -34.54 5.84
N GLN A 132 -3.35 -33.54 6.69
CA GLN A 132 -2.44 -32.45 6.31
C GLN A 132 -1.02 -32.96 6.04
N ARG A 133 -0.50 -33.89 6.84
CA ARG A 133 0.82 -34.50 6.60
C ARG A 133 0.85 -35.34 5.32
N SER A 134 -0.26 -36.02 4.98
CA SER A 134 -0.39 -36.81 3.76
C SER A 134 -0.41 -35.92 2.50
N GLN A 135 -1.16 -34.81 2.54
CA GLN A 135 -1.28 -33.85 1.44
C GLN A 135 0.01 -33.04 1.22
N THR A 136 0.68 -32.61 2.30
CA THR A 136 1.95 -31.88 2.21
C THR A 136 3.06 -32.74 1.57
N ARG A 137 3.07 -34.06 1.84
CA ARG A 137 3.97 -35.03 1.19
C ARG A 137 3.66 -35.26 -0.30
N ARG A 138 2.40 -35.14 -0.71
CA ARG A 138 1.97 -35.27 -2.11
C ARG A 138 2.36 -34.04 -2.93
N LEU A 139 2.18 -32.84 -2.39
CA LEU A 139 2.53 -31.59 -3.08
C LEU A 139 4.04 -31.47 -3.35
N GLN A 140 4.90 -31.95 -2.44
CA GLN A 140 6.36 -31.99 -2.65
C GLN A 140 6.81 -33.00 -3.72
N LYS A 141 5.97 -33.96 -4.12
CA LYS A 141 6.29 -34.95 -5.16
C LYS A 141 5.88 -34.54 -6.58
N VAL A 142 5.03 -33.52 -6.73
CA VAL A 142 4.53 -33.04 -8.03
C VAL A 142 5.42 -31.91 -8.59
N SER A 143 6.29 -31.33 -7.76
CA SER A 143 7.23 -30.26 -8.12
C SER A 143 8.64 -30.75 -8.52
N GLY A 144 8.76 -32.01 -8.98
CA GLY A 144 10.01 -32.63 -9.43
C GLY A 144 10.05 -32.84 -10.93
#